data_AF-A0A941PU61-F1
#
_entry.id   AF-A0A941PU61-F1
#
_cell.length_a   1.000
_cell.length_b   1.000
_cell.length_c   1.000
_cell.angle_alpha   90.00
_cell.angle_beta   90.00
_cell.angle_gamma   90.00
#
_symmetry.space_group_name_H-M   'P 1'
#
loop_
_entity.id
_entity.type
_entity.pdbx_description
1 polymer ?
#
loop_
_entity_poly.entity_id
_entity_poly.type
_entity_poly.pdbx_seq_one_letter_code
_entity_poly.pdbx_strand_id
1 'polypeptide(L)' 'MQSLGHVAEGVYSAHTVLQRAHHLGVDMPITECVVALLDGQLKPVEAVAALMGRDPKGELL' A
#
# COMPACT_ATOMS: atom_id res chain seq x y z
N MET A 1 -28.66 -0.55 -4.60
CA MET A 1 -27.34 0.08 -4.81
C MET A 1 -27.24 1.27 -3.88
N GLN A 2 -26.84 1.04 -2.63
CA GLN A 2 -26.59 2.11 -1.68
C GLN A 2 -25.23 2.70 -2.04
N SER A 3 -25.25 3.88 -2.65
CA SER A 3 -24.09 4.75 -2.81
C SER A 3 -23.55 5.07 -1.42
N LEU A 4 -22.43 4.48 -1.05
CA LEU A 4 -21.73 4.85 0.16
C LEU A 4 -21.21 6.28 -0.05
N GLY A 5 -21.81 7.25 0.63
CA GLY A 5 -21.35 8.64 0.69
C GLY A 5 -20.04 8.83 1.46
N HIS A 6 -19.18 7.82 1.48
CA HIS A 6 -17.81 7.92 1.96
C HIS A 6 -16.93 7.98 0.72
N VAL A 7 -16.44 9.17 0.39
CA VAL A 7 -15.25 9.27 -0.46
C VAL A 7 -14.22 8.35 0.19
N ALA A 8 -13.65 7.41 -0.57
CA ALA A 8 -12.61 6.53 -0.03
C ALA A 8 -11.35 7.37 0.23
N GLU A 9 -11.31 8.10 1.35
CA GLU A 9 -10.22 8.98 1.76
C GLU A 9 -8.86 8.25 1.77
N GLY A 10 -8.90 6.93 2.01
CA GLY A 10 -7.75 6.04 1.96
C GLY A 10 -7.07 5.95 0.59
N VAL A 11 -7.80 6.14 -0.52
CA VAL A 11 -7.22 6.05 -1.88
C VAL A 11 -6.23 7.18 -2.11
N TYR A 12 -6.65 8.42 -1.87
CA TYR A 12 -5.78 9.58 -2.00
C TYR A 12 -4.68 9.61 -0.92
N SER A 13 -5.01 9.18 0.29
CA SER A 13 -4.05 9.14 1.40
C SER A 13 -2.93 8.14 1.15
N ALA A 14 -3.21 6.96 0.58
CA ALA A 14 -2.20 5.95 0.27
C ALA A 14 -1.14 6.48 -0.70
N HIS A 15 -1.58 7.16 -1.78
CA HIS A 15 -0.68 7.81 -2.74
C HIS A 15 0.19 8.89 -2.07
N THR A 16 -0.41 9.74 -1.24
CA THR A 16 0.31 10.83 -0.56
C THR A 16 1.32 10.30 0.45
N VAL A 17 0.98 9.23 1.17
CA VAL A 17 1.91 8.56 2.11
C VAL A 17 3.07 7.94 1.35
N LEU A 18 2.79 7.22 0.25
CA LEU A 18 3.82 6.59 -0.57
C LEU A 18 4.79 7.63 -1.16
N GLN A 19 4.27 8.72 -1.71
CA GLN A 19 5.09 9.80 -2.25
C GLN A 19 6.01 10.42 -1.17
N ARG A 20 5.50 10.65 0.03
CA ARG A 20 6.31 11.16 1.14
C ARG A 20 7.36 10.16 1.60
N ALA A 21 7.01 8.88 1.67
CA ALA A 21 7.94 7.81 2.01
C ALA A 21 9.11 7.75 1.03
N HIS A 22 8.85 7.79 -0.28
CA HIS A 22 9.89 7.87 -1.30
C HIS A 22 10.79 9.10 -1.13
N HIS A 23 10.21 10.28 -0.87
CA HIS A 23 10.99 11.49 -0.65
C HIS A 23 11.91 11.40 0.58
N LEU A 24 11.47 10.66 1.61
CA LEU A 24 12.22 10.47 2.85
C LEU A 24 13.11 9.21 2.85
N GLY A 25 13.11 8.43 1.76
CA GLY A 25 13.85 7.16 1.69
C GLY A 25 13.33 6.08 2.65
N VAL A 26 12.05 6.14 3.04
CA VAL A 26 11.42 5.17 3.94
C VAL A 26 10.79 4.04 3.13
N ASP A 27 11.21 2.79 3.41
CA ASP A 27 10.61 1.58 2.85
C ASP A 27 9.18 1.37 3.40
N MET A 28 8.18 1.34 2.51
CA MET A 28 6.75 1.24 2.87
C MET A 28 6.04 0.17 2.03
N PRO A 29 6.45 -1.12 2.11
CA PRO A 29 5.99 -2.18 1.22
C PRO A 29 4.50 -2.45 1.24
N ILE A 30 3.88 -2.29 2.41
CA ILE A 30 2.44 -2.48 2.55
C ILE A 30 1.71 -1.37 1.81
N THR A 31 2.18 -0.12 1.96
CA THR A 31 1.60 1.03 1.25
C THR A 31 1.82 0.92 -0.26
N GLU A 32 3.00 0.48 -0.70
CA GLU A 32 3.30 0.20 -2.11
C GLU A 32 2.33 -0.83 -2.69
N CYS A 33 2.13 -1.96 -1.99
CA CYS A 33 1.20 -3.00 -2.42
C CYS A 33 -0.25 -2.49 -2.45
N VAL A 34 -0.66 -1.69 -1.47
CA VAL A 34 -2.00 -1.09 -1.43
C VAL A 34 -2.20 -0.12 -2.60
N VAL A 35 -1.24 0.75 -2.90
CA VAL A 35 -1.32 1.67 -4.06
C VAL A 35 -1.41 0.88 -5.36
N ALA A 36 -0.56 -0.15 -5.55
CA ALA A 36 -0.60 -0.98 -6.75
C ALA A 36 -1.93 -1.76 -6.92
N LEU A 37 -2.58 -2.16 -5.82
CA LEU A 37 -3.92 -2.75 -5.86
C LEU A 37 -4.98 -1.72 -6.29
N LEU A 38 -4.91 -0.51 -5.75
CA LEU A 38 -5.83 0.58 -6.08
C LEU A 38 -5.69 1.04 -7.53
N ASP A 39 -4.47 1.03 -8.07
CA ASP A 39 -4.15 1.35 -9.45
C ASP A 39 -4.39 0.19 -10.43
N GLY A 40 -4.86 -0.96 -9.92
CA GLY A 40 -5.13 -2.15 -10.72
C GLY A 40 -3.88 -2.81 -11.31
N GLN A 41 -2.69 -2.48 -10.81
CA GLN A 41 -1.41 -3.06 -11.23
C GLN A 41 -1.14 -4.42 -10.58
N LEU A 42 -1.76 -4.68 -9.41
CA LEU A 42 -1.72 -5.98 -8.73
C LEU A 42 -3.12 -6.50 -8.46
N LYS A 43 -3.23 -7.82 -8.38
CA LYS A 43 -4.39 -8.50 -7.78
C LYS A 43 -4.14 -8.73 -6.28
N PRO A 44 -5.19 -8.82 -5.44
CA PRO A 44 -5.06 -9.03 -4.00
C PRO A 44 -4.14 -10.20 -3.62
N VAL A 45 -4.24 -11.32 -4.34
CA VAL A 45 -3.42 -12.52 -4.09
C VAL A 45 -1.95 -12.28 -4.39
N GLU A 46 -1.65 -11.51 -5.45
CA GLU A 46 -0.29 -11.18 -5.86
C GLU A 46 0.36 -10.21 -4.86
N ALA A 47 -0.40 -9.23 -4.36
CA ALA A 47 0.05 -8.32 -3.33
C ALA A 47 0.40 -9.05 -2.02
N VAL A 48 -0.44 -10.00 -1.59
CA VAL A 48 -0.15 -10.82 -0.41
C VAL A 48 1.09 -11.68 -0.65
N ALA A 49 1.20 -12.34 -1.80
CA ALA A 49 2.37 -13.15 -2.13
C ALA A 49 3.67 -12.31 -2.14
N ALA A 50 3.64 -11.10 -2.70
CA ALA A 50 4.77 -10.18 -2.70
C ALA A 50 5.18 -9.76 -1.28
N LEU A 51 4.22 -9.48 -0.40
CA LEU A 51 4.49 -9.14 1.00
C LEU A 51 5.09 -10.31 1.78
N MET A 52 4.59 -11.53 1.57
CA MET A 52 5.07 -12.73 2.25
C MET A 52 6.42 -13.23 1.72
N GLY A 53 6.77 -12.90 0.48
CA GLY A 53 8.05 -13.25 -0.14
C GLY A 53 9.21 -12.30 0.20
N ARG A 54 8.98 -11.24 0.99
CA ARG A 54 10.02 -10.31 1.43
C ARG A 54 10.97 -10.97 2.42
N ASP A 55 12.22 -10.51 2.41
CA ASP A 55 13.17 -10.87 3.44
C ASP A 55 12.68 -10.41 4.83
N PRO A 56 12.83 -11.26 5.87
CA PRO A 56 12.47 -10.88 7.23
C PRO A 56 13.27 -9.64 7.65
N LYS A 57 12.55 -8.60 8.08
CA LYS A 57 13.17 -7.43 8.72
C LYS A 57 13.11 -7.64 10.23
N GLY A 58 14.27 -7.57 10.90
CA GLY A 58 14.32 -7.64 12.36
C GLY A 58 13.53 -6.48 12.98
N GLU A 59 12.79 -6.76 14.05
CA GLU A 59 12.16 -5.73 14.87
C GLU A 59 13.25 -5.03 15.69
N LEU A 60 13.22 -3.69 15.74
CA LEU A 60 14.08 -2.95 16.67
C LEU A 60 13.58 -3.23 18.10
N LEU A 61 14.45 -3.83 18.92
CA LEU A 61 14.27 -3.98 20.37
C LEU A 61 14.47 -2.64 21.09
#